data_AF-A0A832BDL2-F1
#
_entry.id   AF-A0A832BDL2-F1
#
_cell.length_a   1.000
_cell.length_b   1.000
_cell.length_c   1.000
_cell.angle_alpha   90.00
_cell.angle_beta   90.00
_cell.angle_gamma   90.00
#
_symmetry.space_group_name_H-M   'P 1'
#
loop_
_entity.id
_entity.type
_entity.pdbx_description
1 polymer ?
#
loop_
_entity_poly.entity_id
_entity_poly.type
_entity_poly.pdbx_seq_one_letter_code
_entity_poly.pdbx_strand_id
1 'polypeptide(L)'
;MAIDPGSGKCGIAVLAMDGKVLHRQVAPSPCLPETVAELYKRFRPHAVLVGNGTGARRARECCLARIPADATVHVVDERYTSQEARKRYLLEHPPRGWRRILPAFLRVPEEPYDDYVAVILAERYLAQQSVSAT
;
A
#
# COMPACT_ATOMS: atom_id res chain seq x y z
N MET A 1 -5.81 -6.98 -0.74
CA MET A 1 -5.04 -6.15 -1.69
C MET A 1 -5.12 -4.72 -1.22
N ALA A 2 -4.02 -3.97 -1.26
CA ALA A 2 -3.96 -2.57 -0.87
C ALA A 2 -3.42 -1.73 -2.02
N ILE A 3 -3.97 -0.53 -2.19
CA ILE A 3 -3.63 0.44 -3.22
C ILE A 3 -3.39 1.78 -2.53
N ASP A 4 -2.20 2.33 -2.71
CA ASP A 4 -1.81 3.67 -2.27
C ASP A 4 -1.82 4.61 -3.50
N PRO A 5 -2.85 5.45 -3.65
CA PRO A 5 -3.04 6.26 -4.84
C PRO A 5 -2.24 7.57 -4.80
N GLY A 6 -1.45 7.81 -5.84
CA GLY A 6 -0.77 9.09 -6.08
C GLY A 6 -1.19 9.75 -7.39
N SER A 7 -0.82 11.03 -7.54
CA SER A 7 -1.17 11.85 -8.71
C SER A 7 -0.59 11.33 -10.03
N GLY A 8 0.60 10.73 -10.00
CA GLY A 8 1.27 10.17 -11.19
C GLY A 8 1.48 8.66 -11.18
N LYS A 9 1.54 8.05 -10.00
CA LYS A 9 1.77 6.62 -9.80
C LYS A 9 1.00 6.13 -8.58
N CYS A 10 0.69 4.84 -8.54
CA CYS A 10 0.04 4.17 -7.42
C CYS A 10 0.89 3.00 -6.93
N GLY A 11 1.09 2.90 -5.63
CA GLY A 11 1.65 1.70 -4.98
C GLY A 11 0.57 0.63 -4.84
N ILE A 12 0.91 -0.63 -5.08
CA ILE A 12 -0.04 -1.75 -4.97
C ILE A 12 0.66 -2.92 -4.27
N ALA A 13 -0.02 -3.49 -3.29
CA ALA A 13 0.44 -4.68 -2.57
C ALA A 13 -0.68 -5.72 -2.42
N VAL A 14 -0.31 -6.99 -2.51
CA VAL A 14 -1.18 -8.12 -2.19
C VAL A 14 -0.51 -8.92 -1.10
N LEU A 15 -1.19 -9.05 0.03
CA LEU A 15 -0.74 -9.85 1.17
C LEU A 15 -1.68 -11.06 1.32
N ALA A 16 -1.13 -12.18 1.76
CA ALA A 16 -1.88 -13.30 2.30
C ALA A 16 -2.45 -12.96 3.69
N MET A 17 -3.38 -13.76 4.18
CA MET A 17 -4.02 -13.57 5.50
C MET A 17 -3.03 -13.69 6.66
N ASP A 18 -1.91 -14.41 6.47
CA ASP A 18 -0.81 -14.54 7.42
C ASP A 18 0.17 -13.34 7.39
N GLY A 19 -0.13 -12.31 6.57
CA GLY A 19 0.70 -11.11 6.43
C GLY A 19 1.84 -11.25 5.41
N LYS A 20 2.03 -12.42 4.78
CA LYS A 20 3.08 -12.59 3.78
C LYS A 20 2.77 -11.75 2.53
N VAL A 21 3.74 -10.95 2.09
CA VAL A 21 3.64 -10.22 0.82
C VAL A 21 3.72 -11.20 -0.34
N LEU A 22 2.62 -11.33 -1.09
CA LEU A 22 2.51 -12.17 -2.29
C LEU A 22 2.89 -11.40 -3.55
N HIS A 23 2.62 -10.10 -3.58
CA HIS A 23 2.93 -9.22 -4.70
C HIS A 23 3.10 -7.77 -4.22
N ARG A 24 4.02 -7.04 -4.85
CA ARG A 24 4.20 -5.61 -4.64
C ARG A 24 4.69 -4.96 -5.91
N GLN A 25 4.09 -3.84 -6.31
CA GLN A 25 4.54 -3.07 -7.46
C GLN A 25 4.11 -1.61 -7.36
N VAL A 26 4.74 -0.78 -8.20
CA VAL A 26 4.32 0.60 -8.46
C VAL A 26 3.87 0.69 -9.91
N ALA A 27 2.63 1.13 -10.14
CA ALA A 27 2.06 1.30 -11.47
C ALA A 27 1.81 2.79 -11.77
N PRO A 28 2.02 3.26 -13.01
CA PRO A 28 1.53 4.58 -13.41
C PRO A 28 0.02 4.69 -13.19
N SER A 29 -0.48 5.83 -12.71
CA SER A 29 -1.91 6.00 -12.42
C SER A 29 -2.83 5.69 -13.62
N PRO A 30 -2.45 5.96 -14.88
CA PRO A 30 -3.24 5.55 -16.05
C PRO A 30 -3.37 4.03 -16.23
N CYS A 31 -2.40 3.24 -15.76
CA CYS A 31 -2.36 1.77 -15.89
C CYS A 31 -3.00 1.05 -14.69
N LEU A 32 -3.51 1.81 -13.71
CA LEU A 32 -4.17 1.26 -12.53
C LEU A 32 -5.34 0.32 -12.88
N PRO A 33 -6.23 0.63 -13.84
CA PRO A 33 -7.37 -0.23 -14.14
C PRO A 33 -6.98 -1.63 -14.62
N GLU A 34 -6.02 -1.71 -15.53
CA GLU A 34 -5.54 -2.97 -16.08
C GLU A 34 -4.83 -3.77 -14.99
N THR A 35 -3.99 -3.10 -14.21
CA THR A 35 -3.25 -3.69 -13.09
C THR A 35 -4.19 -4.28 -12.03
N VAL A 36 -5.22 -3.53 -11.62
CA VAL A 36 -6.18 -4.00 -10.62
C VAL A 36 -6.94 -5.22 -11.12
N ALA A 37 -7.39 -5.20 -12.38
CA ALA A 37 -8.10 -6.33 -12.98
C ALA A 37 -7.21 -7.60 -13.02
N GLU A 38 -5.96 -7.46 -13.44
CA GLU A 38 -5.00 -8.56 -13.50
C GLU A 38 -4.74 -9.16 -12.11
N LEU A 39 -4.38 -8.32 -11.14
CA LEU A 39 -4.05 -8.77 -9.80
C LEU A 39 -5.29 -9.34 -9.08
N TYR A 40 -6.48 -8.78 -9.31
CA TYR A 40 -7.71 -9.33 -8.75
C TYR A 40 -8.02 -10.71 -9.34
N LYS A 41 -7.81 -10.90 -10.65
CA LYS A 41 -7.97 -12.20 -11.31
C LYS A 41 -6.97 -13.23 -10.79
N ARG A 42 -5.71 -12.81 -10.59
CA ARG A 42 -4.61 -13.68 -10.16
C ARG A 42 -4.72 -14.11 -8.70
N PHE A 43 -5.06 -13.18 -7.80
CA PHE A 43 -4.98 -13.42 -6.36
C PHE A 43 -6.33 -13.53 -5.66
N ARG A 44 -7.44 -13.13 -6.31
CA ARG A 44 -8.80 -13.15 -5.73
C ARG A 44 -8.84 -12.62 -4.29
N PRO A 45 -8.37 -11.37 -4.06
CA PRO A 45 -8.25 -10.85 -2.71
C PRO A 45 -9.63 -10.74 -2.06
N HIS A 46 -9.70 -11.09 -0.77
CA HIS A 46 -10.95 -11.01 0.01
C HIS A 46 -11.44 -9.55 0.19
N ALA A 47 -10.49 -8.62 0.30
CA ALA A 47 -10.76 -7.18 0.39
C ALA A 47 -9.77 -6.38 -0.46
N VAL A 48 -10.25 -5.28 -1.01
CA VAL A 48 -9.44 -4.25 -1.67
C VAL A 48 -9.46 -3.00 -0.80
N LEU A 49 -8.28 -2.54 -0.42
CA LEU A 49 -8.10 -1.38 0.42
C LEU A 49 -7.52 -0.27 -0.44
N VAL A 50 -8.13 0.91 -0.39
CA VAL A 50 -7.69 2.11 -1.11
C VAL A 50 -7.33 3.14 -0.06
N GLY A 51 -6.09 3.59 -0.06
CA GLY A 51 -5.69 4.68 0.81
C GLY A 51 -6.41 5.99 0.46
N ASN A 52 -6.60 6.88 1.44
CA ASN A 52 -7.31 8.15 1.28
C ASN A 52 -6.45 9.31 0.72
N GLY A 53 -5.28 9.01 0.16
CA GLY A 53 -4.35 9.97 -0.42
C GLY A 53 -4.85 10.68 -1.70
N THR A 54 -3.93 11.41 -2.34
CA THR A 54 -4.24 12.22 -3.52
C THR A 54 -4.52 11.32 -4.73
N GLY A 55 -5.80 11.11 -5.05
CA GLY A 55 -6.23 10.21 -6.12
C GLY A 55 -7.16 9.08 -5.66
N ALA A 56 -7.44 8.99 -4.35
CA ALA A 56 -8.29 7.96 -3.74
C ALA A 56 -9.65 7.79 -4.41
N ARG A 57 -10.34 8.89 -4.75
CA ARG A 57 -11.65 8.84 -5.43
C ARG A 57 -11.56 8.08 -6.76
N ARG A 58 -10.58 8.46 -7.59
CA ARG A 58 -10.36 7.83 -8.91
C ARG A 58 -9.93 6.38 -8.78
N ALA A 59 -9.06 6.06 -7.82
CA ALA A 59 -8.63 4.69 -7.55
C ALA A 59 -9.79 3.81 -7.08
N ARG A 60 -10.66 4.33 -6.21
CA ARG A 60 -11.86 3.62 -5.75
C ARG A 60 -12.83 3.37 -6.89
N GLU A 61 -13.16 4.39 -7.70
CA GLU A 61 -14.03 4.24 -8.87
C GLU A 61 -13.48 3.21 -9.86
N CYS A 62 -12.17 3.25 -10.09
CA CYS A 62 -11.47 2.28 -10.90
C CYS A 62 -11.61 0.84 -10.36
N CYS A 63 -11.45 0.65 -9.05
CA CYS A 63 -11.65 -0.66 -8.42
C CYS A 63 -13.08 -1.14 -8.66
N LEU A 64 -14.08 -0.34 -8.28
CA LEU A 64 -15.50 -0.67 -8.42
C LEU A 64 -15.91 -1.01 -9.86
N ALA A 65 -15.25 -0.41 -10.87
CA ALA A 65 -15.51 -0.69 -12.27
C ALA A 65 -14.80 -1.95 -12.82
N ARG A 66 -13.74 -2.42 -12.16
CA ARG A 66 -12.85 -3.49 -12.68
C ARG A 66 -12.88 -4.79 -11.88
N ILE A 67 -13.45 -4.76 -10.69
CA ILE A 67 -13.61 -5.94 -9.84
C ILE A 67 -15.09 -6.31 -9.72
N PRO A 68 -15.41 -7.58 -9.37
CA PRO A 68 -16.78 -8.02 -9.15
C PRO A 68 -17.54 -7.15 -8.12
N ALA A 69 -18.84 -6.98 -8.30
CA ALA A 69 -19.67 -6.10 -7.46
C ALA A 69 -19.82 -6.57 -6.01
N ASP A 70 -19.58 -7.86 -5.75
CA ASP A 70 -19.53 -8.49 -4.42
C ASP A 70 -18.18 -8.28 -3.72
N ALA A 71 -17.17 -7.76 -4.43
CA ALA A 71 -15.88 -7.47 -3.83
C ALA A 71 -15.97 -6.28 -2.87
N THR A 72 -15.40 -6.44 -1.68
CA THR A 72 -15.41 -5.37 -0.69
C THR A 72 -14.26 -4.39 -0.96
N VAL A 73 -14.61 -3.12 -1.22
CA VAL A 73 -13.65 -2.01 -1.38
C VAL A 73 -13.75 -1.06 -0.18
N HIS A 74 -12.70 -0.98 0.62
CA HIS A 74 -12.61 -0.05 1.74
C HIS A 74 -11.70 1.12 1.41
N VAL A 75 -12.14 2.33 1.76
CA VAL A 75 -11.23 3.49 1.80
C VAL A 75 -10.69 3.58 3.23
N VAL A 76 -9.37 3.57 3.38
CA VAL A 76 -8.70 3.55 4.69
C VAL A 76 -7.96 4.87 4.89
N ASP A 77 -8.08 5.46 6.08
CA ASP A 77 -7.40 6.72 6.40
C ASP A 77 -5.89 6.50 6.60
N GLU A 78 -5.08 7.18 5.78
CA GLU A 78 -3.62 7.09 5.73
C GLU A 78 -2.91 8.01 6.75
N ARG A 79 -3.61 8.72 7.63
CA ARG A 79 -2.95 9.60 8.61
C ARG A 79 -1.79 8.85 9.32
N TYR A 80 -0.58 9.41 9.18
CA TYR A 80 0.70 8.91 9.72
C TYR A 80 1.37 7.70 9.04
N THR A 81 0.80 7.14 7.97
CA THR A 81 1.31 5.91 7.32
C THR A 81 2.61 6.15 6.54
N SER A 82 2.76 7.32 5.91
CA SER A 82 4.00 7.70 5.19
C SER A 82 5.19 7.92 6.14
N GLN A 83 4.93 8.38 7.37
CA GLN A 83 5.98 8.55 8.39
C GLN A 83 6.46 7.19 8.92
N GLU A 84 5.54 6.25 9.14
CA GLU A 84 5.88 4.89 9.57
C GLU A 84 6.60 4.11 8.47
N ALA A 85 6.17 4.24 7.20
CA ALA A 85 6.83 3.66 6.04
C ALA A 85 8.29 4.16 5.92
N ARG A 86 8.50 5.47 6.06
CA ARG A 86 9.84 6.07 6.06
C ARG A 86 10.70 5.54 7.21
N LYS A 87 10.14 5.41 8.41
CA LYS A 87 10.85 4.89 9.58
C LYS A 87 11.25 3.41 9.37
N ARG A 88 10.35 2.58 8.84
CA ARG A 88 10.61 1.16 8.56
C ARG A 88 11.66 0.98 7.47
N TYR A 89 11.59 1.76 6.38
CA TYR A 89 12.62 1.78 5.35
C TYR A 89 14.01 2.13 5.94
N LEU A 90 14.11 3.14 6.79
CA LEU A 90 15.37 3.54 7.43
C LEU A 90 15.92 2.52 8.44
N LEU A 91 15.06 1.66 9.01
CA LEU A 91 15.48 0.56 9.88
C LEU A 91 16.01 -0.63 9.07
N GLU A 92 15.32 -0.99 7.97
CA GLU A 92 15.71 -2.09 7.09
C GLU A 92 16.92 -1.74 6.21
N HIS A 93 17.12 -0.45 5.92
CA HIS A 93 18.28 0.09 5.19
C HIS A 93 19.14 0.98 6.11
N PRO A 94 19.93 0.38 7.05
CA PRO A 94 20.76 1.15 7.96
C PRO A 94 21.81 1.96 7.19
N PRO A 95 22.01 3.26 7.54
CA PRO A 95 22.92 4.12 6.80
C PRO A 95 24.37 3.69 6.97
N ARG A 96 25.10 3.63 5.86
CA ARG A 96 26.54 3.37 5.83
C ARG A 96 27.33 4.70 5.79
N GLY A 97 28.53 4.72 6.37
CA GLY A 97 29.44 5.87 6.33
C GLY A 97 28.94 7.11 7.12
N TRP A 98 29.22 8.30 6.59
CA TRP A 98 28.93 9.61 7.23
C TRP A 98 27.46 9.84 7.56
N ARG A 99 26.55 9.17 6.85
CA ARG A 99 25.09 9.24 7.08
C ARG A 99 24.65 8.64 8.42
N ARG A 100 25.52 7.88 9.10
CA ARG A 100 25.28 7.39 10.47
C ARG A 100 25.23 8.52 11.50
N ILE A 101 25.87 9.66 11.22
CA ILE A 101 25.93 10.84 12.10
C ILE A 101 24.65 11.69 11.97
N LEU A 102 23.96 11.64 10.83
CA LEU A 102 22.72 12.39 10.65
C LEU A 102 21.57 11.80 11.48
N PRO A 103 20.78 12.63 12.19
CA PRO A 103 19.52 12.22 12.80
C PRO A 103 18.53 11.62 11.79
N ALA A 104 17.74 10.64 12.21
CA ALA A 104 16.83 9.91 11.32
C ALA A 104 15.82 10.79 10.56
N PHE A 105 15.36 11.89 11.16
CA PHE A 105 14.42 12.82 10.54
C PHE A 105 15.01 13.60 9.34
N LEU A 106 16.34 13.72 9.26
CA LEU A 106 17.06 14.35 8.15
C LEU A 106 17.47 13.35 7.05
N ARG A 107 17.27 12.04 7.26
CA ARG A 107 17.65 11.01 6.28
C ARG A 107 16.56 10.87 5.24
N VAL A 108 16.89 11.19 3.99
CA VAL A 108 15.99 10.99 2.83
C VAL A 108 16.14 9.55 2.35
N PRO A 109 15.04 8.79 2.17
CA PRO A 109 15.07 7.47 1.56
C PRO A 109 15.70 7.53 0.16
N GLU A 110 16.63 6.63 -0.13
CA GLU A 110 17.31 6.57 -1.44
C GLU A 110 16.44 5.96 -2.53
N GLU A 111 15.48 5.10 -2.15
CA GLU A 111 14.55 4.46 -3.07
C GLU A 111 13.10 4.91 -2.80
N PRO A 112 12.22 4.83 -3.82
CA PRO A 112 10.78 5.08 -3.63
C PRO A 112 10.20 4.06 -2.63
N TYR A 113 9.70 4.54 -1.50
CA TYR A 113 9.16 3.72 -0.41
C TYR A 113 7.62 3.70 -0.39
N ASP A 114 6.99 4.21 -1.45
CA ASP A 114 5.53 4.28 -1.61
C ASP A 114 4.89 2.88 -1.61
N ASP A 115 5.66 1.85 -1.95
CA ASP A 115 5.24 0.46 -1.93
C ASP A 115 5.11 -0.12 -0.50
N TYR A 116 5.84 0.43 0.48
CA TYR A 116 5.69 0.10 1.90
C TYR A 116 4.40 0.63 2.49
N VAL A 117 3.86 1.75 1.97
CA VAL A 117 2.58 2.29 2.44
C VAL A 117 1.46 1.28 2.19
N ALA A 118 1.42 0.70 0.99
CA ALA A 118 0.45 -0.35 0.66
C ALA A 118 0.60 -1.60 1.53
N VAL A 119 1.84 -2.00 1.87
CA VAL A 119 2.10 -3.13 2.78
C VAL A 119 1.57 -2.83 4.18
N ILE A 120 1.92 -1.68 4.76
CA ILE A 120 1.48 -1.28 6.11
C ILE A 120 -0.05 -1.18 6.17
N LEU A 121 -0.68 -0.69 5.10
CA LEU A 121 -2.13 -0.57 5.02
C LEU A 121 -2.82 -1.94 5.06
N ALA A 122 -2.25 -2.94 4.36
CA ALA A 122 -2.74 -4.31 4.43
C ALA A 122 -2.48 -4.97 5.80
N GLU A 123 -1.30 -4.77 6.41
CA GLU A 123 -0.97 -5.28 7.75
C GLU A 123 -1.94 -4.74 8.82
N ARG A 124 -2.24 -3.43 8.80
CA ARG A 124 -3.18 -2.81 9.74
C ARG A 124 -4.59 -3.36 9.61
N TYR A 125 -5.05 -3.59 8.39
CA TYR A 125 -6.37 -4.18 8.17
C TYR A 125 -6.45 -5.61 8.71
N LEU A 126 -5.41 -6.43 8.49
CA LEU A 126 -5.35 -7.77 9.07
C LEU A 126 -5.35 -7.75 10.60
N ALA A 127 -4.60 -6.83 11.21
CA ALA A 127 -4.59 -6.65 12.67
C ALA A 127 -5.98 -6.26 13.21
N GLN A 128 -6.68 -5.33 12.56
CA GLN A 128 -8.04 -4.94 12.96
C GLN A 128 -9.04 -6.11 12.82
N GLN A 129 -8.95 -6.90 11.75
CA GLN A 129 -9.79 -8.08 11.56
C GLN A 129 -9.54 -9.15 12.63
N SER A 130 -8.29 -9.33 13.06
CA SER A 130 -7.96 -10.28 14.14
C SER A 130 -8.51 -9.85 15.51
N VAL A 131 -8.55 -8.54 15.78
CA VAL A 131 -9.09 -8.00 17.04
C VAL A 131 -10.62 -8.00 17.06
N SER A 132 -11.28 -7.76 15.92
CA SER A 132 -12.76 -7.84 15.85
C SER A 132 -13.31 -9.27 15.82
N ALA A 133 -12.46 -10.28 15.63
CA ALA A 133 -12.83 -11.69 15.66
C ALA A 133 -12.69 -12.35 17.05
N THR A 134 -12.33 -11.57 18.09
CA THR A 134 -12.19 -12.01 19.50
C THR A 134 -13.24 -11.31 20.36
#